data_AF-A0AA42S7T8-F1
#
_entry.id   AF-A0AA42S7T8-F1
#
_cell.length_a   1.000
_cell.length_b   1.000
_cell.length_c   1.000
_cell.angle_alpha   90.00
_cell.angle_beta   90.00
_cell.angle_gamma   90.00
#
_symmetry.space_group_name_H-M   'P 1'
#
loop_
_entity.id
_entity.type
_entity.pdbx_description
1 polymer ?
#
loop_
_entity_poly.entity_id
_entity_poly.type
_entity_poly.pdbx_seq_one_letter_code
_entity_poly.pdbx_strand_id
1 'polypeptide(L)'
;MGVFCAVRLIESIRWSVIVSDPQTPLPGTTLDLRTLTHVAYGLFALGFLTSGILGIATLAAVVLMYVKRSDAAGTVYAAHFDWMLRTFWWAMLWLAISAIAIYIFIGWISLIATIVWVLYRLIKGWLALLDGGAPTTYA
;
A
#
# COMPACT_ATOMS: atom_id res chain seq x y z
N MET A 1 27.55 -22.81 27.72
CA MET A 1 27.37 -22.49 26.28
C MET A 1 26.35 -23.36 25.53
N GLY A 2 25.72 -24.40 26.13
CA GLY A 2 24.74 -25.24 25.42
C GLY A 2 23.27 -24.78 25.46
N VAL A 3 22.84 -24.14 26.56
CA VAL A 3 21.41 -23.80 26.77
C VAL A 3 20.94 -22.64 25.89
N PHE A 4 21.81 -21.66 25.60
CA PHE A 4 21.48 -20.51 24.74
C PHE A 4 21.29 -20.89 23.27
N CYS A 5 21.93 -21.96 22.78
CA CYS A 5 21.75 -22.43 21.40
C CYS A 5 20.40 -23.14 21.24
N ALA A 6 20.01 -23.96 22.22
CA ALA A 6 18.73 -24.67 22.23
C ALA A 6 17.53 -23.71 22.34
N VAL A 7 17.62 -22.66 23.17
CA VAL A 7 16.57 -21.64 23.28
C VAL A 7 16.42 -20.86 21.97
N ARG A 8 17.52 -20.46 21.32
CA ARG A 8 17.46 -19.72 20.06
C ARG A 8 16.93 -20.55 18.89
N LEU A 9 17.19 -21.86 18.88
CA LEU A 9 16.59 -22.80 17.93
C LEU A 9 15.09 -23.00 18.20
N ILE A 10 14.67 -23.10 19.46
CA ILE A 10 13.24 -23.18 19.82
C ILE A 10 12.50 -21.87 19.47
N GLU A 11 13.13 -20.72 19.64
CA GLU A 11 12.54 -19.45 19.21
C GLU A 11 12.50 -19.28 17.69
N SER A 12 13.54 -19.73 16.95
CA SER A 12 13.52 -19.67 15.49
C SER A 12 12.55 -20.69 14.88
N ILE A 13 12.42 -21.88 15.47
CA ILE A 13 11.44 -22.90 15.07
C ILE A 13 10.02 -22.44 15.40
N ARG A 14 9.81 -21.80 16.57
CA ARG A 14 8.52 -21.22 16.96
C ARG A 14 8.13 -20.06 16.03
N TRP A 15 9.09 -19.22 15.63
CA TRP A 15 8.87 -18.19 14.60
C TRP A 15 8.56 -18.80 13.24
N SER A 16 9.27 -19.84 12.79
CA SER A 16 8.94 -20.48 11.50
C SER A 16 7.56 -21.14 11.50
N VAL A 17 7.13 -21.74 12.62
CA VAL A 17 5.81 -22.39 12.73
C VAL A 17 4.66 -21.38 12.82
N ILE A 18 4.86 -20.23 13.49
CA ILE A 18 3.85 -19.15 13.52
C ILE A 18 3.80 -18.39 12.18
N VAL A 19 4.92 -18.32 11.46
CA VAL A 19 4.99 -17.78 10.08
C VAL A 19 4.48 -18.79 9.03
N SER A 20 4.33 -20.07 9.41
CA SER A 20 3.78 -21.12 8.54
C SER A 20 2.25 -21.12 8.60
N ASP A 21 1.69 -20.18 7.86
CA ASP A 21 0.39 -20.28 7.17
C ASP A 21 -0.91 -20.12 7.98
N PRO A 22 -1.51 -18.91 8.01
CA PRO A 22 -2.90 -18.73 8.40
C PRO A 22 -3.87 -18.88 7.20
N GLN A 23 -3.42 -19.24 6.00
CA GLN A 23 -4.23 -19.30 4.78
C GLN A 23 -4.04 -20.64 4.05
N THR A 24 -4.38 -21.77 4.69
CA THR A 24 -4.73 -22.95 3.90
C THR A 24 -6.02 -22.61 3.15
N PRO A 25 -5.98 -22.36 1.82
CA PRO A 25 -7.15 -21.89 1.12
C PRO A 25 -8.11 -23.07 1.06
N LEU A 26 -9.28 -22.93 1.70
CA LEU A 26 -10.43 -23.72 1.27
C LEU A 26 -10.62 -23.43 -0.23
N PRO A 27 -10.72 -24.45 -1.09
CA PRO A 27 -10.88 -24.24 -2.51
C PRO A 27 -12.22 -23.52 -2.73
N GLY A 28 -12.11 -22.20 -2.92
CA GLY A 28 -13.24 -21.28 -3.07
C GLY A 28 -13.37 -20.27 -1.92
N THR A 29 -12.95 -19.03 -2.19
CA THR A 29 -13.48 -17.80 -1.54
C THR A 29 -12.78 -17.24 -0.28
N THR A 30 -11.45 -17.23 -0.20
CA THR A 30 -10.73 -16.23 0.62
C THR A 30 -9.61 -15.61 -0.21
N LEU A 31 -9.81 -14.36 -0.66
CA LEU A 31 -8.76 -13.60 -1.34
C LEU A 31 -7.59 -13.42 -0.39
N ASP A 32 -6.44 -14.01 -0.72
CA ASP A 32 -5.19 -13.85 0.02
C ASP A 32 -4.87 -12.35 0.20
N LEU A 33 -4.56 -11.95 1.44
CA LEU A 33 -4.30 -10.54 1.81
C LEU A 33 -3.16 -9.95 0.98
N ARG A 34 -2.17 -10.77 0.61
CA ARG A 34 -1.08 -10.35 -0.26
C ARG A 34 -1.60 -10.03 -1.65
N THR A 35 -2.38 -10.93 -2.24
CA THR A 35 -3.03 -10.73 -3.54
C THR A 35 -3.94 -9.50 -3.52
N LEU A 36 -4.72 -9.32 -2.45
CA LEU A 36 -5.59 -8.17 -2.27
C LEU A 36 -4.81 -6.85 -2.20
N THR A 37 -3.66 -6.84 -1.54
CA THR A 37 -2.79 -5.66 -1.48
C THR A 37 -2.19 -5.31 -2.85
N HIS A 38 -1.78 -6.32 -3.63
CA HIS A 38 -1.31 -6.11 -5.02
C HIS A 38 -2.43 -5.57 -5.92
N VAL A 39 -3.64 -6.12 -5.80
CA VAL A 39 -4.82 -5.64 -6.54
C VAL A 39 -5.14 -4.21 -6.14
N ALA A 40 -5.12 -3.87 -4.85
CA ALA A 40 -5.37 -2.52 -4.38
C ALA A 40 -4.36 -1.51 -4.97
N TYR A 41 -3.06 -1.85 -4.96
CA TYR A 41 -2.07 -0.98 -5.58
C TYR A 41 -2.25 -0.88 -7.10
N GLY A 42 -2.56 -2.00 -7.77
CA GLY A 42 -2.78 -2.02 -9.22
C GLY A 42 -3.96 -1.13 -9.61
N LEU A 43 -5.06 -1.25 -8.88
CA LEU A 43 -6.28 -0.46 -9.10
C LEU A 43 -6.03 1.03 -8.82
N PHE A 44 -5.28 1.34 -7.76
CA PHE A 44 -4.88 2.72 -7.43
C PHE A 44 -3.95 3.31 -8.50
N ALA A 45 -2.96 2.55 -8.97
CA ALA A 45 -2.05 2.96 -10.04
C ALA A 45 -2.81 3.26 -11.32
N LEU A 46 -3.73 2.37 -11.72
CA LEU A 46 -4.48 2.46 -12.96
C LEU A 46 -5.46 3.65 -12.93
N GLY A 47 -6.13 3.88 -11.80
CA GLY A 47 -6.97 5.05 -11.61
C GLY A 47 -6.20 6.38 -11.63
N PHE A 48 -4.98 6.40 -11.11
CA PHE A 48 -4.14 7.60 -11.10
C PHE A 48 -3.43 7.85 -12.44
N LEU A 49 -2.90 6.81 -13.10
CA LEU A 49 -2.22 6.89 -14.40
C LEU A 49 -3.15 7.32 -15.53
N THR A 50 -4.43 6.97 -15.44
CA THR A 50 -5.46 7.48 -16.36
C THR A 50 -5.86 8.93 -16.06
N SER A 51 -5.04 9.66 -15.29
CA SER A 51 -5.26 11.07 -14.92
C SER A 51 -6.62 11.33 -14.27
N GLY A 52 -7.15 10.34 -13.54
CA GLY A 52 -8.48 10.44 -12.91
C GLY A 52 -9.66 10.22 -13.86
N ILE A 53 -9.45 9.87 -15.14
CA ILE A 53 -10.53 9.40 -16.03
C ILE A 53 -11.18 8.15 -15.43
N LEU A 54 -10.37 7.26 -14.85
CA LEU A 54 -10.83 6.18 -13.97
C LEU A 54 -10.67 6.57 -12.50
N GLY A 55 -11.03 7.80 -12.12
CA GLY A 55 -11.02 8.24 -10.72
C GLY A 55 -11.93 7.37 -9.84
N ILE A 56 -12.97 6.76 -10.43
CA ILE A 56 -13.80 5.75 -9.79
C ILE A 56 -12.97 4.51 -9.41
N ALA A 57 -11.98 4.10 -10.20
CA ALA A 57 -11.09 2.99 -9.86
C ALA A 57 -10.17 3.36 -8.67
N THR A 58 -9.65 4.60 -8.63
CA THR A 58 -8.91 5.10 -7.48
C THR A 58 -9.77 5.12 -6.22
N LEU A 59 -11.01 5.58 -6.34
CA LEU A 59 -11.99 5.57 -5.24
C LEU A 59 -12.33 4.16 -4.79
N ALA A 60 -12.57 3.24 -5.73
CA ALA A 60 -12.81 1.82 -5.43
C ALA A 60 -11.62 1.20 -4.68
N ALA A 61 -10.38 1.52 -5.07
CA ALA A 61 -9.19 1.10 -4.35
C ALA A 61 -9.15 1.64 -2.92
N VAL A 62 -9.49 2.92 -2.71
CA VAL A 62 -9.56 3.54 -1.38
C VAL A 62 -10.65 2.90 -0.52
N VAL A 63 -11.84 2.68 -1.07
CA VAL A 63 -12.93 2.00 -0.36
C VAL A 63 -12.51 0.58 0.01
N LEU A 64 -11.91 -0.16 -0.92
CA LEU A 64 -11.39 -1.51 -0.66
C LEU A 64 -10.41 -1.50 0.51
N MET A 65 -9.47 -0.54 0.54
CA MET A 65 -8.51 -0.41 1.62
C MET A 65 -9.17 -0.12 2.97
N TYR A 66 -10.18 0.76 3.03
CA TYR A 66 -10.89 1.05 4.28
C TYR A 66 -11.69 -0.15 4.79
N VAL A 67 -12.40 -0.84 3.88
CA VAL A 67 -13.21 -2.02 4.23
C VAL A 67 -12.31 -3.18 4.69
N LYS A 68 -11.18 -3.40 4.02
CA LYS A 68 -10.24 -4.49 4.34
C LYS A 68 -9.19 -4.11 5.39
N ARG A 69 -9.26 -2.90 5.94
CA ARG A 69 -8.32 -2.43 6.98
C ARG A 69 -8.45 -3.23 8.27
N SER A 70 -9.67 -3.63 8.65
CA SER A 70 -9.92 -4.49 9.82
C SER A 70 -9.26 -5.85 9.68
N ASP A 71 -9.35 -6.43 8.47
CA ASP A 71 -8.82 -7.77 8.17
C ASP A 71 -7.29 -7.76 8.09
N ALA A 72 -6.69 -6.63 7.74
CA ALA A 72 -5.24 -6.43 7.72
C ALA A 72 -4.66 -5.95 9.06
N ALA A 73 -5.48 -5.68 10.08
CA ALA A 73 -5.02 -5.22 11.38
C ALA A 73 -4.08 -6.25 12.04
N GLY A 74 -2.93 -5.79 12.54
CA GLY A 74 -1.90 -6.68 13.11
C GLY A 74 -0.94 -7.30 12.10
N THR A 75 -1.07 -6.97 10.80
CA THR A 75 -0.17 -7.43 9.74
C THR A 75 0.63 -6.29 9.09
N VAL A 76 1.68 -6.64 8.33
CA VAL A 76 2.48 -5.68 7.54
C VAL A 76 1.63 -4.98 6.45
N TYR A 77 0.50 -5.55 6.05
CA TYR A 77 -0.40 -4.99 5.05
C TYR A 77 -1.16 -3.76 5.53
N ALA A 78 -1.43 -3.63 6.85
CA ALA A 78 -2.05 -2.42 7.41
C ALA A 78 -1.20 -1.16 7.14
N ALA A 79 0.12 -1.28 7.25
CA ALA A 79 1.04 -0.18 6.95
C ALA A 79 1.00 0.23 5.47
N HIS A 80 0.77 -0.73 4.55
CA HIS A 80 0.62 -0.46 3.12
C HIS A 80 -0.67 0.30 2.81
N PHE A 81 -1.79 -0.10 3.43
CA PHE A 81 -3.04 0.63 3.28
C PHE A 81 -2.94 2.06 3.84
N ASP A 82 -2.33 2.23 5.01
CA ASP A 82 -2.13 3.55 5.61
C ASP A 82 -1.17 4.45 4.78
N TRP A 83 -0.18 3.86 4.12
CA TRP A 83 0.72 4.57 3.19
C TRP A 83 -0.03 5.07 1.94
N MET A 84 -0.85 4.21 1.35
CA MET A 84 -1.59 4.54 0.14
C MET A 84 -2.74 5.53 0.42
N LEU A 85 -3.44 5.40 1.56
CA LEU A 85 -4.42 6.38 2.03
C LEU A 85 -3.79 7.77 2.23
N ARG A 86 -2.62 7.85 2.87
CA ARG A 86 -1.91 9.14 3.03
C ARG A 86 -1.55 9.75 1.68
N THR A 87 -1.09 8.94 0.74
CA THR A 87 -0.75 9.39 -0.62
C THR A 87 -1.99 9.94 -1.34
N PHE A 88 -3.15 9.31 -1.19
CA PHE A 88 -4.41 9.82 -1.72
C PHE A 88 -4.78 11.20 -1.19
N TRP A 89 -4.76 11.40 0.14
CA TRP A 89 -5.12 12.69 0.74
C TRP A 89 -4.16 13.82 0.34
N TRP A 90 -2.85 13.55 0.34
CA TRP A 90 -1.86 14.51 -0.11
C TRP A 90 -1.99 14.80 -1.61
N ALA A 91 -2.23 13.78 -2.45
CA ALA A 91 -2.46 13.97 -3.88
C ALA A 91 -3.68 14.86 -4.13
N MET A 92 -4.78 14.65 -3.39
CA MET A 92 -5.98 15.47 -3.51
C MET A 92 -5.71 16.93 -3.14
N LEU A 93 -4.92 17.18 -2.09
CA LEU A 93 -4.49 18.53 -1.71
C LEU A 93 -3.64 19.19 -2.81
N TRP A 94 -2.64 18.49 -3.33
CA TRP A 94 -1.77 19.01 -4.40
C TRP A 94 -2.52 19.21 -5.72
N LEU A 95 -3.49 18.36 -6.04
CA LEU A 95 -4.38 18.54 -7.19
C LEU A 95 -5.27 19.78 -7.02
N ALA A 96 -5.83 20.01 -5.83
CA ALA A 96 -6.60 21.22 -5.55
C ALA A 96 -5.75 22.50 -5.69
N ILE A 97 -4.52 22.47 -5.16
CA ILE A 97 -3.56 23.58 -5.32
C ILE A 97 -3.22 23.79 -6.80
N SER A 98 -2.96 22.71 -7.54
CA SER A 98 -2.62 22.77 -8.97
C SER A 98 -3.79 23.31 -9.81
N ALA A 99 -5.04 22.98 -9.45
CA ALA A 99 -6.24 23.50 -10.11
C ALA A 99 -6.38 25.01 -9.92
N ILE A 100 -6.08 25.54 -8.73
CA ILE A 100 -6.07 26.99 -8.48
C ILE A 100 -4.89 27.65 -9.22
N ALA A 101 -3.71 27.03 -9.19
CA ALA A 101 -2.51 27.55 -9.86
C ALA A 101 -2.65 27.58 -11.40
N ILE A 102 -3.60 26.84 -11.98
CA ILE A 102 -3.86 26.84 -13.42
C ILE A 102 -4.30 28.22 -13.93
N TYR A 103 -5.00 29.00 -13.10
CA TYR A 103 -5.42 30.37 -13.43
C TYR A 103 -4.24 31.34 -13.56
N ILE A 104 -3.07 30.98 -13.03
CA ILE A 104 -1.83 31.77 -13.06
C ILE A 104 -0.85 31.18 -14.10
N PHE A 105 -1.30 30.28 -14.99
CA PHE A 105 -0.50 29.54 -15.97
C PHE A 105 0.61 28.62 -15.41
N ILE A 106 0.86 28.63 -14.09
CA ILE A 106 1.86 27.77 -13.42
C ILE A 106 1.29 26.39 -13.06
N GLY A 107 -0.03 26.23 -13.06
CA GLY A 107 -0.71 25.00 -12.62
C GLY A 107 -0.29 23.73 -13.37
N TRP A 108 0.12 23.84 -14.63
CA TRP A 108 0.60 22.69 -15.42
C TRP A 108 1.88 22.06 -14.84
N ILE A 109 2.82 22.88 -14.36
CA ILE A 109 4.06 22.41 -13.75
C ILE A 109 3.75 21.73 -12.41
N SER A 110 2.88 22.35 -11.61
CA SER A 110 2.43 21.79 -10.33
C SER A 110 1.71 20.45 -10.50
N LEU A 111 0.89 20.32 -11.55
CA LEU A 111 0.16 19.09 -11.85
C LEU A 111 1.12 17.96 -12.23
N ILE A 112 2.11 18.22 -13.10
CA ILE A 112 3.14 17.24 -13.44
C ILE A 112 3.96 16.85 -12.21
N ALA A 113 4.37 17.81 -11.39
CA ALA A 113 5.10 17.55 -10.15
C ALA A 113 4.30 16.66 -9.20
N THR A 114 2.99 16.91 -9.08
CA THR A 114 2.06 16.08 -8.29
C THR A 114 2.01 14.65 -8.81
N ILE A 115 1.91 14.47 -10.13
CA ILE A 115 1.86 13.13 -10.75
C ILE A 115 3.16 12.36 -10.48
N VAL A 116 4.30 12.98 -10.74
CA VAL A 116 5.61 12.36 -10.50
C VAL A 116 5.79 12.00 -9.03
N TRP A 117 5.38 12.88 -8.12
CA TRP A 117 5.44 12.64 -6.68
C TRP A 117 4.59 11.45 -6.23
N VAL A 118 3.35 11.33 -6.74
CA VAL A 118 2.47 10.19 -6.46
C VAL A 118 3.06 8.89 -7.00
N LEU A 119 3.55 8.90 -8.25
CA LEU A 119 4.16 7.71 -8.86
C LEU A 119 5.39 7.23 -8.09
N TYR A 120 6.27 8.15 -7.71
CA TYR A 120 7.43 7.84 -6.87
C TYR A 120 7.00 7.15 -5.57
N ARG A 121 6.01 7.71 -4.86
CA ARG A 121 5.53 7.13 -3.60
C ARG A 121 4.86 5.77 -3.77
N LEU A 122 4.16 5.58 -4.90
CA LEU A 122 3.48 4.33 -5.23
C LEU A 122 4.49 3.21 -5.50
N ILE A 123 5.51 3.50 -6.32
CA ILE A 123 6.60 2.57 -6.64
C ILE A 123 7.38 2.20 -5.38
N LYS A 124 7.72 3.19 -4.54
CA LYS A 124 8.39 2.95 -3.24
C LYS A 124 7.60 2.02 -2.33
N GLY A 125 6.27 2.22 -2.26
CA GLY A 125 5.39 1.37 -1.46
C GLY A 125 5.24 -0.04 -2.04
N TRP A 126 5.18 -0.16 -3.36
CA TRP A 126 5.11 -1.45 -4.05
C TRP A 126 6.40 -2.26 -3.89
N LEU A 127 7.57 -1.62 -4.03
CA LEU A 127 8.86 -2.29 -3.85
C LEU A 127 8.99 -2.87 -2.43
N ALA A 128 8.58 -2.12 -1.40
CA ALA A 128 8.56 -2.62 -0.03
C ALA A 128 7.67 -3.86 0.14
N LEU A 129 6.54 -3.93 -0.56
CA LEU A 129 5.65 -5.10 -0.57
C LEU A 129 6.31 -6.33 -1.21
N LEU A 130 7.08 -6.12 -2.29
CA LEU A 130 7.85 -7.18 -2.95
C LEU A 130 8.96 -7.71 -2.03
N ASP A 131 9.59 -6.81 -1.27
CA ASP A 131 10.62 -7.14 -0.27
C ASP A 131 10.03 -7.77 1.02
N GLY A 132 8.71 -7.83 1.16
CA GLY A 132 8.01 -8.38 2.32
C GLY A 132 8.05 -7.48 3.57
N GLY A 133 8.50 -6.22 3.44
CA GLY A 133 8.63 -5.25 4.52
C GLY A 133 7.51 -4.19 4.51
N ALA A 134 7.40 -3.40 5.59
CA ALA A 134 6.46 -2.27 5.63
C ALA A 134 6.99 -1.08 4.79
N PRO A 135 6.13 -0.28 4.14
CA PRO A 135 6.55 0.94 3.48
C PRO A 135 7.05 1.92 4.53
N THR A 136 8.24 2.48 4.28
CA THR A 136 9.09 3.26 5.20
C THR A 136 8.34 3.86 6.38
N THR A 137 8.61 3.34 7.57
CA THR A 137 7.87 3.69 8.77
C THR A 137 8.24 5.08 9.32
N TYR A 138 9.46 5.58 9.12
CA TYR A 138 9.90 6.90 9.55
C TYR A 138 11.14 7.31 8.76
N ALA A 139 11.09 8.47 8.10
CA ALA A 139 12.27 9.29 7.80
C ALA A 139 12.01 10.66 8.40
#